data_AF-D4CNW4-F1
#
_entry.id   AF-D4CNW4-F1
#
_cell.length_a   1.000
_cell.length_b   1.000
_cell.length_c   1.000
_cell.angle_alpha   90.00
_cell.angle_beta   90.00
_cell.angle_gamma   90.00
#
_symmetry.space_group_name_H-M   'P 1'
#
loop_
_entity.id
_entity.type
_entity.pdbx_description
1 polymer ?
#
loop_
_entity_poly.entity_id
_entity_poly.type
_entity_poly.pdbx_seq_one_letter_code
_entity_poly.pdbx_strand_id
1 'polypeptide(L)'
;MEKLYTDLAYWIDLRDGEISYSANYRPEKAAKYIRSEDSSFSLLRAESVSIYPAAEGELRRIRWEKASLGEIPPESFSRIRSFSETELREALKKAKAQLKNTLSDNTFGILIHYKRIGESGEGKLYLEDRLGERIRLSEDAGNDTALFSLRALPYPGLFREQVLFGLVCYERKGEELLLLPRSIVTEQGIVRLMF
;
A
#
# COMPACT_ATOMS: atom_id res chain seq x y z
N MET A 1 12.67 11.46 23.04
CA MET A 1 11.81 11.60 21.85
C MET A 1 10.38 11.39 22.31
N GLU A 2 9.48 12.34 22.06
CA GLU A 2 8.06 12.17 22.39
C GLU A 2 7.44 11.14 21.43
N LYS A 3 6.61 10.22 21.95
CA LYS A 3 6.00 9.19 21.13
C LYS A 3 4.88 9.81 20.29
N LEU A 4 4.95 9.63 18.98
CA LEU A 4 3.95 10.11 18.03
C LEU A 4 3.23 8.91 17.43
N TYR A 5 1.92 8.81 17.66
CA TYR A 5 1.08 7.85 16.96
C TYR A 5 0.66 8.45 15.62
N THR A 6 0.73 7.67 14.54
CA THR A 6 0.31 8.11 13.21
C THR A 6 -0.65 7.08 12.65
N ASP A 7 -1.88 7.48 12.38
CA ASP A 7 -2.83 6.65 11.67
C ASP A 7 -2.71 6.98 10.18
N LEU A 8 -2.34 6.00 9.36
CA LEU A 8 -2.15 6.14 7.92
C LEU A 8 -3.29 5.45 7.18
N ALA A 9 -3.80 6.12 6.14
CA ALA A 9 -4.69 5.50 5.16
C ALA A 9 -4.21 5.82 3.75
N TYR A 10 -4.37 4.86 2.84
CA TYR A 10 -4.01 5.00 1.44
C TYR A 10 -5.25 5.08 0.58
N TRP A 11 -5.23 5.97 -0.40
CA TRP A 11 -6.36 6.31 -1.25
C TRP A 11 -5.93 6.23 -2.69
N ILE A 12 -6.73 5.59 -3.53
CA ILE A 12 -6.55 5.60 -4.98
C ILE A 12 -7.67 6.42 -5.61
N ASP A 13 -7.30 7.36 -6.47
CA ASP A 13 -8.25 8.11 -7.27
C ASP A 13 -8.77 7.25 -8.42
N LEU A 14 -10.09 7.05 -8.50
CA LEU A 14 -10.70 6.19 -9.52
C LEU A 14 -10.65 6.80 -10.94
N ARG A 15 -10.31 8.09 -11.06
CA ARG A 15 -10.22 8.80 -12.34
C ARG A 15 -8.94 8.46 -13.08
N ASP A 16 -7.80 8.55 -12.39
CA ASP A 16 -6.45 8.46 -12.99
C ASP A 16 -5.55 7.39 -12.34
N GLY A 17 -5.95 6.80 -11.22
CA GLY A 17 -5.18 5.78 -10.52
C GLY A 17 -4.09 6.34 -9.60
N GLU A 18 -4.04 7.66 -9.38
CA GLU A 18 -3.07 8.25 -8.47
C GLU A 18 -3.30 7.74 -7.05
N ILE A 19 -2.22 7.29 -6.40
CA ILE A 19 -2.25 6.85 -5.01
C ILE A 19 -1.72 7.97 -4.13
N SER A 20 -2.50 8.29 -3.10
CA SER A 20 -2.20 9.29 -2.08
C SER A 20 -2.36 8.67 -0.69
N TYR A 21 -1.95 9.40 0.34
CA TYR A 21 -2.18 8.99 1.72
C TYR A 21 -2.74 10.11 2.59
N SER A 22 -3.49 9.76 3.62
CA SER A 22 -3.83 10.66 4.72
C SER A 22 -3.09 10.21 5.98
N ALA A 23 -2.74 11.17 6.82
CA ALA A 23 -2.06 10.92 8.08
C ALA A 23 -2.71 11.72 9.21
N ASN A 24 -3.23 11.00 10.21
CA ASN A 24 -3.73 11.56 11.45
C ASN A 24 -2.66 11.42 12.55
N TYR A 25 -2.00 12.52 12.87
CA TYR A 25 -0.93 12.56 13.86
C TYR A 25 -1.49 12.80 15.25
N ARG A 26 -1.15 11.90 16.18
CA ARG A 26 -1.62 11.91 17.56
C ARG A 26 -0.43 11.88 18.50
N PRO A 27 0.11 13.06 18.90
CA PRO A 27 1.15 13.14 19.91
C PRO A 27 0.67 12.50 21.21
N GLU A 28 1.52 11.72 21.89
CA GLU A 28 1.12 10.94 23.08
C GLU A 28 0.40 11.77 24.14
N LYS A 29 0.87 13.00 24.41
CA LYS A 29 0.23 13.90 25.39
C LYS A 29 -1.17 14.36 25.00
N ALA A 30 -1.46 14.40 23.70
CA ALA A 30 -2.73 14.85 23.14
C ALA A 30 -3.59 13.69 22.60
N ALA A 31 -3.10 12.45 22.62
CA ALA A 31 -3.75 11.29 22.02
C ALA A 31 -5.16 11.04 22.57
N LYS A 32 -5.42 11.36 23.85
CA LYS A 32 -6.76 11.26 24.46
C LYS A 32 -7.77 12.26 23.89
N TYR A 33 -7.32 13.32 23.23
CA TYR A 33 -8.15 14.35 22.61
C TYR A 33 -8.28 14.19 21.09
N ILE A 34 -7.45 13.33 20.48
CA ILE A 34 -7.46 13.08 19.04
C ILE A 34 -7.94 11.65 18.81
N ARG A 35 -9.12 11.52 18.21
CA ARG A 35 -9.75 10.23 17.94
C ARG A 35 -8.84 9.39 17.03
N SER A 36 -8.67 8.11 17.39
CA SER A 36 -8.10 7.10 16.49
C SER A 36 -9.05 6.84 15.35
N GLU A 37 -8.54 6.73 14.14
CA GLU A 37 -9.35 6.23 13.02
C GLU A 37 -9.35 4.70 13.01
N ASP A 38 -10.51 4.11 12.73
CA ASP A 38 -10.64 2.66 12.53
C ASP A 38 -10.31 2.31 11.07
N SER A 39 -9.60 1.21 10.84
CA SER A 39 -9.23 0.78 9.50
C SER A 39 -10.47 0.35 8.70
N SER A 40 -10.84 1.13 7.66
CA SER A 40 -11.98 0.85 6.78
C SER A 40 -11.59 0.90 5.30
N PHE A 41 -12.36 0.22 4.45
CA PHE A 41 -12.34 0.45 3.00
C PHE A 41 -13.65 1.12 2.64
N SER A 42 -13.57 2.35 2.15
CA SER A 42 -14.75 3.16 1.84
C SER A 42 -14.49 3.97 0.59
N LEU A 43 -15.54 4.24 -0.17
CA LEU A 43 -15.49 5.26 -1.20
C LEU A 43 -15.58 6.63 -0.53
N LEU A 44 -14.49 7.39 -0.63
CA LEU A 44 -14.43 8.76 -0.14
C LEU A 44 -14.93 9.72 -1.21
N ARG A 45 -15.92 10.54 -0.85
CA ARG A 45 -16.35 11.69 -1.66
C ARG A 45 -16.18 12.96 -0.84
N ALA A 46 -15.35 13.87 -1.33
CA ALA A 46 -15.10 15.17 -0.71
C ALA A 46 -15.38 16.26 -1.75
N GLU A 47 -15.91 17.41 -1.29
CA GLU A 47 -16.10 18.59 -2.14
C GLU A 47 -14.75 19.17 -2.58
N SER A 48 -13.76 19.11 -1.70
CA SER A 48 -12.40 19.56 -1.97
C SER A 48 -11.39 18.72 -1.19
N VAL A 49 -10.21 18.57 -1.78
CA VAL A 49 -9.06 17.87 -1.19
C VAL A 49 -7.85 18.78 -1.32
N SER A 50 -7.20 19.06 -0.19
CA SER A 50 -5.90 19.73 -0.13
C SER A 50 -4.81 18.69 -0.38
N ILE A 51 -3.95 18.96 -1.36
CA ILE A 51 -2.83 18.09 -1.73
C ILE A 51 -1.53 18.78 -1.28
N TYR A 52 -0.75 18.08 -0.48
CA TYR A 52 0.56 18.57 -0.06
C TYR A 52 1.60 18.32 -1.16
N PRO A 53 2.56 19.24 -1.37
CA PRO A 53 3.67 19.00 -2.29
C PRO A 53 4.44 17.73 -1.91
N ALA A 54 4.81 16.95 -2.92
CA ALA A 54 5.70 15.81 -2.80
C ALA A 54 6.61 15.77 -4.03
N ALA A 55 7.74 15.07 -3.96
CA ALA A 55 8.57 14.88 -5.15
C ALA A 55 7.82 14.04 -6.21
N GLU A 56 8.28 14.10 -7.44
CA GLU A 56 7.71 13.27 -8.50
C GLU A 56 7.83 11.79 -8.15
N GLY A 57 6.70 11.07 -8.22
CA GLY A 57 6.61 9.65 -7.86
C GLY A 57 6.39 9.36 -6.36
N GLU A 58 6.44 10.35 -5.47
CA GLU A 58 6.07 10.16 -4.07
C GLU A 58 4.56 10.12 -3.88
N LEU A 59 4.11 9.36 -2.89
CA LEU A 59 2.72 9.42 -2.47
C LEU A 59 2.44 10.80 -1.89
N ARG A 60 1.47 11.50 -2.46
CA ARG A 60 1.09 12.82 -1.95
C ARG A 60 0.25 12.67 -0.70
N ARG A 61 0.56 13.47 0.32
CA ARG A 61 -0.34 13.60 1.46
C ARG A 61 -1.57 14.40 1.03
N ILE A 62 -2.74 13.89 1.37
CA ILE A 62 -4.01 14.56 1.15
C ILE A 62 -4.75 14.81 2.45
N ARG A 63 -5.58 15.85 2.45
CA ARG A 63 -6.46 16.22 3.57
C ARG A 63 -7.77 16.78 3.03
N TRP A 64 -8.86 16.45 3.68
CA TRP A 64 -10.17 17.03 3.45
C TRP A 64 -10.77 17.48 4.78
N GLU A 65 -11.64 18.48 4.75
CA GLU A 65 -12.36 18.96 5.94
C GLU A 65 -13.75 18.32 6.05
N LYS A 66 -14.43 18.14 4.90
CA LYS A 66 -15.73 17.47 4.82
C LYS A 66 -15.70 16.40 3.74
N ALA A 67 -15.99 15.17 4.13
CA ALA A 67 -16.16 14.05 3.22
C ALA A 67 -17.26 13.12 3.70
N SER A 68 -17.90 12.43 2.76
CA SER A 68 -18.73 11.28 3.03
C SER A 68 -17.96 10.00 2.69
N LEU A 69 -18.00 9.03 3.59
CA LEU A 69 -17.56 7.67 3.33
C LEU A 69 -18.79 6.82 3.01
N GLY A 70 -18.71 6.05 1.93
CA GLY A 70 -19.79 5.16 1.52
C GLY A 70 -19.28 3.82 1.00
N GLU A 71 -20.22 2.98 0.59
CA GLU A 71 -19.91 1.70 -0.05
C GLU A 71 -19.13 1.92 -1.35
N ILE A 72 -18.23 0.98 -1.63
CA ILE A 72 -17.47 0.95 -2.87
C ILE A 72 -18.30 0.19 -3.91
N PRO A 73 -18.72 0.84 -5.02
CA PRO A 73 -19.44 0.15 -6.08
C PRO A 73 -18.58 -0.99 -6.67
N PRO A 74 -19.14 -2.18 -6.97
CA PRO A 74 -18.38 -3.33 -7.46
C PRO A 74 -17.50 -3.03 -8.69
N GLU A 75 -17.96 -2.18 -9.61
CA GLU A 75 -17.22 -1.77 -10.81
C GLU A 75 -15.91 -1.02 -10.49
N SER A 76 -15.82 -0.42 -9.29
CA SER A 76 -14.63 0.28 -8.83
C SER A 76 -13.44 -0.67 -8.68
N PHE A 77 -13.66 -1.94 -8.33
CA PHE A 77 -12.56 -2.89 -8.18
C PHE A 77 -11.90 -3.22 -9.51
N SER A 78 -12.70 -3.41 -10.56
CA SER A 78 -12.18 -3.56 -11.93
C SER A 78 -11.41 -2.31 -12.37
N ARG A 79 -11.94 -1.12 -12.04
CA ARG A 79 -11.27 0.15 -12.32
C ARG A 79 -9.92 0.27 -11.60
N ILE A 80 -9.86 -0.02 -10.29
CA ILE A 80 -8.62 -0.02 -9.51
C ILE A 80 -7.60 -0.98 -10.13
N ARG A 81 -8.03 -2.21 -10.45
CA ARG A 81 -7.14 -3.21 -11.06
C ARG A 81 -6.59 -2.77 -12.42
N SER A 82 -7.35 -1.99 -13.19
CA SER A 82 -6.89 -1.45 -14.48
C SER A 82 -5.73 -0.46 -14.38
N PHE A 83 -5.51 0.15 -13.20
CA PHE A 83 -4.37 1.04 -12.95
C PHE A 83 -3.11 0.30 -12.48
N SER A 84 -3.19 -1.01 -12.27
CA SER A 84 -2.04 -1.78 -11.81
C SER A 84 -0.97 -1.91 -12.88
N GLU A 85 0.28 -1.79 -12.46
CA GLU A 85 1.43 -2.14 -13.27
C GLU A 85 1.43 -3.66 -13.51
N THR A 86 1.87 -4.10 -14.68
CA THR A 86 1.96 -5.54 -15.01
C THR A 86 3.39 -6.07 -15.02
N GLU A 87 4.37 -5.17 -15.10
CA GLU A 87 5.79 -5.48 -15.16
C GLU A 87 6.47 -5.00 -13.88
N LEU A 88 6.82 -5.95 -13.01
CA LEU A 88 7.42 -5.64 -11.72
C LEU A 88 8.76 -4.93 -11.91
N ARG A 89 9.55 -5.32 -12.91
CA ARG A 89 10.85 -4.71 -13.19
C ARG A 89 10.74 -3.19 -13.43
N GLU A 90 9.76 -2.73 -14.20
CA GLU A 90 9.58 -1.31 -14.47
C GLU A 90 9.07 -0.55 -13.24
N ALA A 91 8.14 -1.14 -12.48
CA ALA A 91 7.71 -0.58 -11.20
C ALA A 91 8.87 -0.42 -10.21
N LEU A 92 9.77 -1.42 -10.13
CA LEU A 92 10.94 -1.37 -9.25
C LEU A 92 12.01 -0.38 -9.73
N LYS A 93 12.15 -0.15 -11.04
CA LYS A 93 13.01 0.92 -11.57
C LYS A 93 12.51 2.29 -11.13
N LYS A 94 11.21 2.56 -11.24
CA LYS A 94 10.58 3.81 -10.77
C LYS A 94 10.80 4.00 -9.27
N ALA A 95 10.53 2.95 -8.48
CA ALA A 95 10.76 2.95 -7.04
C ALA A 95 12.23 3.23 -6.71
N LYS A 96 13.17 2.54 -7.35
CA LYS A 96 14.61 2.71 -7.12
C LYS A 96 15.10 4.13 -7.45
N ALA A 97 14.58 4.74 -8.51
CA ALA A 97 14.93 6.10 -8.88
C ALA A 97 14.49 7.10 -7.81
N GLN A 98 13.27 6.94 -7.29
CA GLN A 98 12.72 7.81 -6.27
C GLN A 98 13.37 7.58 -4.89
N LEU A 99 13.57 6.32 -4.47
CA LEU A 99 14.16 5.97 -3.17
C LEU A 99 15.62 6.40 -2.99
N LYS A 100 16.31 6.74 -4.09
CA LYS A 100 17.65 7.34 -4.04
C LYS A 100 17.63 8.83 -3.71
N ASN A 101 16.47 9.47 -3.77
CA ASN A 101 16.34 10.88 -3.43
C ASN A 101 16.49 11.04 -1.91
N THR A 102 17.44 11.89 -1.48
CA THR A 102 17.75 12.16 -0.07
C THR A 102 16.56 12.71 0.71
N LEU A 103 15.60 13.33 0.05
CA LEU A 103 14.38 13.87 0.67
C LEU A 103 13.20 12.88 0.66
N SER A 104 13.39 11.66 0.16
CA SER A 104 12.31 10.67 0.08
C SER A 104 11.85 10.17 1.45
N ASP A 105 10.58 9.83 1.55
CA ASP A 105 9.97 9.14 2.70
C ASP A 105 10.44 7.67 2.85
N ASN A 106 11.54 7.28 2.18
CA ASN A 106 12.12 5.93 2.14
C ASN A 106 11.16 4.81 1.71
N THR A 107 10.00 5.17 1.16
CA THR A 107 9.00 4.23 0.65
C THR A 107 8.39 4.75 -0.65
N PHE A 108 8.00 3.82 -1.52
CA PHE A 108 7.35 4.11 -2.80
C PHE A 108 6.13 3.21 -2.98
N GLY A 109 4.94 3.79 -3.14
CA GLY A 109 3.70 3.00 -3.30
C GLY A 109 3.60 2.38 -4.69
N ILE A 110 3.29 1.08 -4.75
CA ILE A 110 3.01 0.38 -6.02
C ILE A 110 1.68 -0.35 -5.95
N LEU A 111 0.98 -0.36 -7.08
CA LEU A 111 -0.15 -1.24 -7.36
C LEU A 111 0.28 -2.18 -8.48
N ILE A 112 0.49 -3.45 -8.17
CA ILE A 112 1.11 -4.42 -9.09
C ILE A 112 0.21 -5.63 -9.29
N HIS A 113 -0.03 -5.98 -10.55
CA HIS A 113 -0.65 -7.24 -10.92
C HIS A 113 0.37 -8.37 -10.79
N TYR A 114 0.06 -9.39 -9.99
CA TYR A 114 0.94 -10.54 -9.81
C TYR A 114 0.37 -11.80 -10.44
N LYS A 115 1.27 -12.64 -10.95
CA LYS A 115 0.93 -14.00 -11.38
C LYS A 115 0.71 -14.89 -10.17
N ARG A 116 1.60 -14.81 -9.18
CA ARG A 116 1.46 -15.56 -7.93
C ARG A 116 2.19 -14.96 -6.73
N ILE A 117 1.70 -15.29 -5.54
CA ILE A 117 2.43 -15.14 -4.27
C ILE A 117 2.74 -16.55 -3.76
N GLY A 118 3.96 -16.78 -3.29
CA GLY A 118 4.36 -18.09 -2.76
C GLY A 118 5.58 -18.06 -1.87
N GLU A 119 5.80 -19.15 -1.14
CA GLU A 119 6.95 -19.32 -0.26
C GLU A 119 8.14 -19.95 -1.00
N SER A 120 9.36 -19.52 -0.64
CA SER A 120 10.59 -20.25 -0.96
C SER A 120 10.93 -21.23 0.17
N GLY A 121 11.89 -22.12 -0.08
CA GLY A 121 12.31 -23.17 0.88
C GLY A 121 12.80 -22.66 2.25
N GLU A 122 12.97 -21.35 2.43
CA GLU A 122 13.34 -20.71 3.71
C GLU A 122 12.14 -20.04 4.42
N GLY A 123 10.90 -20.30 4.00
CA GLY A 123 9.70 -19.70 4.58
C GLY A 123 9.50 -18.22 4.23
N LYS A 124 10.30 -17.68 3.31
CA LYS A 124 10.18 -16.30 2.80
C LYS A 124 9.12 -16.23 1.71
N LEU A 125 8.26 -15.22 1.79
CA LEU A 125 7.21 -14.97 0.79
C LEU A 125 7.73 -14.09 -0.34
N TYR A 126 7.35 -14.43 -1.57
CA TYR A 126 7.67 -13.66 -2.77
C TYR A 126 6.42 -13.41 -3.59
N LEU A 127 6.35 -12.21 -4.18
CA LEU A 127 5.44 -11.88 -5.25
C LEU A 127 6.17 -12.09 -6.58
N GLU A 128 5.55 -12.81 -7.51
CA GLU A 128 6.04 -13.07 -8.86
C GLU A 128 5.07 -12.46 -9.89
N ASP A 129 5.57 -11.68 -10.84
CA ASP A 129 4.78 -11.15 -11.95
C ASP A 129 4.62 -12.17 -13.09
N ARG A 130 3.95 -11.79 -14.18
CA ARG A 130 3.72 -12.70 -15.32
C ARG A 130 4.98 -13.01 -16.12
N LEU A 131 5.99 -12.15 -16.05
CA LEU A 131 7.29 -12.30 -16.71
C LEU A 131 8.26 -13.15 -15.89
N GLY A 132 7.91 -13.49 -14.64
CA GLY A 132 8.71 -14.30 -13.74
C GLY A 132 9.66 -13.50 -12.85
N GLU A 133 9.59 -12.16 -12.91
CA GLU A 133 10.32 -11.30 -11.98
C GLU A 133 9.73 -11.44 -10.58
N ARG A 134 10.59 -11.39 -9.56
CA ARG A 134 10.21 -11.60 -8.17
C ARG A 134 10.67 -10.48 -7.27
N ILE A 135 9.85 -10.17 -6.27
CA ILE A 135 10.22 -9.33 -5.13
C ILE A 135 9.85 -10.02 -3.82
N ARG A 136 10.73 -9.89 -2.82
CA ARG A 136 10.50 -10.43 -1.48
C ARG A 136 9.46 -9.58 -0.75
N LEU A 137 8.47 -10.24 -0.15
CA LEU A 137 7.55 -9.61 0.78
C LEU A 137 8.20 -9.54 2.16
N SER A 138 8.06 -8.41 2.86
CA SER A 138 8.69 -8.17 4.15
C SER A 138 7.73 -7.57 5.16
N GLU A 139 8.05 -7.77 6.45
CA GLU A 139 7.44 -7.07 7.56
C GLU A 139 7.74 -5.57 7.52
N ASP A 140 6.85 -4.77 8.13
CA ASP A 140 7.01 -3.32 8.25
C ASP A 140 7.58 -2.96 9.62
N ALA A 141 8.87 -2.60 9.65
CA ALA A 141 9.57 -2.18 10.86
C ALA A 141 9.45 -3.15 12.07
N GLY A 142 9.40 -4.47 11.82
CA GLY A 142 9.21 -5.50 12.85
C GLY A 142 7.75 -5.94 13.05
N ASN A 143 6.82 -5.36 12.29
CA ASN A 143 5.42 -5.78 12.29
C ASN A 143 5.15 -6.81 11.17
N ASP A 144 5.03 -8.08 11.56
CA ASP A 144 4.80 -9.21 10.66
C ASP A 144 3.31 -9.47 10.32
N THR A 145 2.39 -8.60 10.77
CA THR A 145 0.93 -8.79 10.61
C THR A 145 0.52 -9.14 9.18
N ALA A 146 1.14 -8.49 8.20
CA ALA A 146 0.80 -8.72 6.79
C ALA A 146 1.28 -10.07 6.25
N LEU A 147 2.47 -10.54 6.65
CA LEU A 147 2.95 -11.86 6.23
C LEU A 147 2.19 -12.96 6.98
N PHE A 148 1.89 -12.76 8.26
CA PHE A 148 1.03 -13.65 9.02
C PHE A 148 -0.36 -13.78 8.37
N SER A 149 -0.97 -12.65 8.02
CA SER A 149 -2.28 -12.61 7.35
C SER A 149 -2.23 -13.36 6.02
N LEU A 150 -1.19 -13.12 5.19
CA LEU A 150 -0.99 -13.85 3.94
C LEU A 150 -0.93 -15.36 4.15
N ARG A 151 -0.20 -15.85 5.16
CA ARG A 151 -0.13 -17.30 5.46
C ARG A 151 -1.45 -17.88 5.96
N ALA A 152 -2.27 -17.07 6.62
CA ALA A 152 -3.55 -17.49 7.17
C ALA A 152 -4.73 -17.39 6.18
N LEU A 153 -4.55 -16.82 4.98
CA LEU A 153 -5.63 -16.64 4.01
C LEU A 153 -6.20 -18.00 3.56
N PRO A 154 -7.52 -18.26 3.72
CA PRO A 154 -8.11 -19.56 3.44
C PRO A 154 -8.40 -19.82 1.95
N TYR A 155 -8.22 -18.81 1.08
CA TYR A 155 -8.63 -18.87 -0.33
C TYR A 155 -7.41 -18.93 -1.27
N PRO A 156 -7.12 -20.09 -1.89
CA PRO A 156 -5.99 -20.24 -2.81
C PRO A 156 -6.01 -19.27 -4.01
N GLY A 157 -7.19 -18.83 -4.44
CA GLY A 157 -7.35 -17.85 -5.52
C GLY A 157 -6.74 -16.48 -5.20
N LEU A 158 -6.60 -16.11 -3.92
CA LEU A 158 -5.95 -14.87 -3.53
C LEU A 158 -4.44 -14.89 -3.82
N PHE A 159 -3.84 -16.05 -4.03
CA PHE A 159 -2.41 -16.16 -4.30
C PHE A 159 -2.08 -16.15 -5.78
N ARG A 160 -3.05 -15.91 -6.69
CA ARG A 160 -2.83 -15.95 -8.15
C ARG A 160 -3.66 -14.90 -8.89
N GLU A 161 -3.05 -14.25 -9.88
CA GLU A 161 -3.71 -13.37 -10.84
C GLU A 161 -4.55 -12.22 -10.23
N GLN A 162 -4.13 -11.72 -9.07
CA GLN A 162 -4.75 -10.54 -8.43
C GLN A 162 -3.80 -9.34 -8.47
N VAL A 163 -4.24 -8.23 -7.87
CA VAL A 163 -3.47 -7.01 -7.74
C VAL A 163 -3.12 -6.80 -6.28
N LEU A 164 -1.87 -6.43 -5.99
CA LEU A 164 -1.42 -6.09 -4.66
C LEU A 164 -1.06 -4.61 -4.58
N PHE A 165 -1.57 -3.94 -3.55
CA PHE A 165 -1.05 -2.64 -3.13
C PHE A 165 -0.03 -2.85 -2.00
N GLY A 166 1.14 -2.24 -2.16
CA GLY A 166 2.22 -2.30 -1.18
C GLY A 166 3.20 -1.14 -1.31
N LEU A 167 4.11 -1.04 -0.34
CA LEU A 167 5.17 -0.04 -0.35
C LEU A 167 6.52 -0.71 -0.61
N VAL A 168 7.24 -0.21 -1.61
CA VAL A 168 8.62 -0.61 -1.87
C VAL A 168 9.55 0.18 -0.96
N CYS A 169 10.51 -0.48 -0.32
CA CYS A 169 11.56 0.16 0.46
C CYS A 169 12.88 -0.60 0.33
N TYR A 170 13.98 0.00 0.79
CA TYR A 170 15.25 -0.70 0.92
C TYR A 170 15.30 -1.52 2.21
N GLU A 171 15.92 -2.70 2.14
CA GLU A 171 16.34 -3.42 3.34
C GLU A 171 17.28 -2.52 4.17
N ARG A 172 17.22 -2.62 5.51
CA ARG A 172 18.06 -1.83 6.43
C ARG A 172 19.57 -1.93 6.16
N LYS A 173 20.03 -2.97 5.44
CA LYS A 173 21.43 -3.18 5.03
C LYS A 173 21.77 -2.64 3.63
N GLY A 174 20.79 -2.10 2.90
CA GLY A 174 21.00 -1.10 1.84
C GLY A 174 21.02 -1.57 0.39
N GLU A 175 20.85 -2.86 0.08
CA GLU A 175 21.05 -3.34 -1.31
C GLU A 175 19.82 -3.98 -1.95
N GLU A 176 18.94 -4.61 -1.18
CA GLU A 176 17.74 -5.30 -1.69
C GLU A 176 16.49 -4.41 -1.55
N LEU A 177 15.66 -4.37 -2.60
CA LEU A 177 14.32 -3.78 -2.52
C LEU A 177 13.33 -4.82 -1.98
N LEU A 178 12.52 -4.39 -1.03
CA LEU A 178 11.49 -5.19 -0.37
C LEU A 178 10.12 -4.58 -0.64
N LEU A 179 9.10 -5.43 -0.64
CA LEU A 179 7.71 -4.99 -0.75
C LEU A 179 7.00 -5.23 0.59
N LEU A 180 6.47 -4.16 1.17
CA LEU A 180 5.63 -4.16 2.36
C LEU A 180 4.16 -4.29 1.93
N PRO A 181 3.54 -5.48 2.02
CA PRO A 181 2.20 -5.68 1.51
C PRO A 181 1.14 -5.01 2.42
N ARG A 182 0.16 -4.33 1.82
CA ARG A 182 -0.93 -3.65 2.56
C ARG A 182 -2.29 -4.29 2.29
N SER A 183 -2.60 -4.57 1.03
CA SER A 183 -3.88 -5.17 0.64
C SER A 183 -3.82 -5.89 -0.71
N ILE A 184 -4.74 -6.82 -0.93
CA ILE A 184 -5.00 -7.47 -2.23
C ILE A 184 -6.33 -6.97 -2.77
N VAL A 185 -6.33 -6.48 -4.00
CA VAL A 185 -7.53 -6.06 -4.72
C VAL A 185 -7.97 -7.21 -5.63
N THR A 186 -9.18 -7.71 -5.38
CA THR A 186 -9.85 -8.75 -6.17
C THR A 186 -10.92 -8.13 -7.05
N GLU A 187 -11.59 -8.91 -7.90
CA GLU A 187 -12.77 -8.43 -8.64
C GLU A 187 -13.96 -8.11 -7.72
N GLN A 188 -14.01 -8.69 -6.53
CA GLN A 188 -15.16 -8.61 -5.62
C GLN A 188 -14.92 -7.68 -4.43
N GLY A 189 -13.68 -7.29 -4.16
CA GLY A 189 -13.37 -6.52 -2.96
C GLY A 189 -11.89 -6.33 -2.70
N ILE A 190 -11.60 -5.76 -1.54
CA ILE A 190 -10.25 -5.56 -1.04
C ILE A 190 -10.04 -6.42 0.20
N VAL A 191 -9.01 -7.25 0.17
CA VAL A 191 -8.55 -8.06 1.30
C VAL A 191 -7.47 -7.29 2.03
N ARG A 192 -7.72 -6.99 3.31
CA ARG A 192 -6.74 -6.32 4.19
C ARG A 192 -5.65 -7.29 4.61
N LEU A 193 -4.39 -6.85 4.55
CA LEU A 193 -3.25 -7.59 5.09
C LEU A 193 -2.66 -6.92 6.34
N MET A 194 -2.77 -5.59 6.48
CA MET A 194 -2.25 -4.86 7.63
C MET A 194 -3.31 -3.93 8.25
N PHE A 195 -3.23 -3.73 9.58
CA PHE A 195 -4.10 -2.86 10.37
C PHE A 195 -3.60 -1.42 10.42
#